data_AF-A0A2N0L5M7-F1
#
_entry.id   AF-A0A2N0L5M7-F1
#
_cell.length_a   1.000
_cell.length_b   1.000
_cell.length_c   1.000
_cell.angle_alpha   90.00
_cell.angle_beta   90.00
_cell.angle_gamma   90.00
#
_symmetry.space_group_name_H-M   'P 1'
#
loop_
_entity.id
_entity.type
_entity.pdbx_description
1 polymer ?
#
loop_
_entity_poly.entity_id
_entity_poly.type
_entity_poly.pdbx_seq_one_letter_code
_entity_poly.pdbx_strand_id
1 'polypeptide(L)'
;MAELAPEQLTQRPDQALDNRTPAEVFNAGTVPSDDQPYPLNSPHGELFALPGMVELDDVVAMWNRRVTVGRNRDMLKESFDTLYLDDAQTGRLLVINLHPWLTGQPFRTGYLDDALTHMTQRGEVWAASGSDIIDWYQRNAPVVNRAPR
;
A
#
# COMPACT_ATOMS: atom_id res chain seq x y z
N MET A 1 -8.20 -36.53 3.81
CA MET A 1 -9.00 -35.85 2.78
C MET A 1 -10.17 -35.19 3.49
N ALA A 2 -9.97 -34.01 4.09
CA ALA A 2 -11.02 -33.24 4.73
C ALA A 2 -11.27 -32.01 3.88
N GLU A 3 -12.47 -31.96 3.31
CA GLU A 3 -12.99 -30.94 2.41
C GLU A 3 -13.29 -29.66 3.21
N LEU A 4 -12.67 -28.54 2.81
CA LEU A 4 -12.93 -27.23 3.41
C LEU A 4 -14.18 -26.62 2.78
N ALA A 5 -15.11 -26.20 3.63
CA ALA A 5 -16.41 -25.65 3.23
C ALA A 5 -16.27 -24.34 2.42
N PRO A 6 -17.17 -24.05 1.44
CA PRO A 6 -17.04 -22.94 0.49
C PRO A 6 -17.32 -21.54 1.05
N GLU A 7 -17.66 -21.40 2.34
CA GLU A 7 -18.23 -20.16 2.89
C GLU A 7 -17.20 -19.09 3.26
N GLN A 8 -15.90 -19.34 3.08
CA GLN A 8 -14.83 -18.40 3.43
C GLN A 8 -14.51 -17.37 2.32
N LEU A 9 -15.18 -17.43 1.16
CA LEU A 9 -14.77 -16.64 -0.01
C LEU A 9 -15.56 -15.34 -0.26
N THR A 10 -16.46 -14.92 0.64
CA THR A 10 -17.23 -13.66 0.44
C THR A 10 -17.36 -12.84 1.71
N GLN A 11 -16.27 -12.57 2.42
CA GLN A 11 -16.27 -11.42 3.32
C GLN A 11 -16.20 -10.16 2.46
N ARG A 12 -17.28 -9.39 2.43
CA ARG A 12 -17.24 -8.05 1.85
C ARG A 12 -16.23 -7.22 2.64
N PRO A 13 -15.43 -6.37 1.97
CA PRO A 13 -14.33 -5.64 2.60
C PRO A 13 -14.77 -4.70 3.72
N ASP A 14 -16.04 -4.31 3.77
CA ASP A 14 -16.65 -3.53 4.85
C ASP A 14 -16.72 -4.29 6.18
N GLN A 15 -16.93 -5.61 6.17
CA GLN A 15 -17.00 -6.41 7.41
C GLN A 15 -15.62 -6.66 8.03
N ALA A 16 -14.53 -6.55 7.25
CA ALA A 16 -13.17 -6.64 7.78
C ALA A 16 -12.75 -5.39 8.59
N LEU A 17 -13.48 -4.27 8.42
CA LEU A 17 -13.22 -2.99 9.08
C LEU A 17 -13.85 -2.89 10.48
N ASP A 18 -14.87 -3.70 10.78
CA ASP A 18 -15.73 -3.56 11.97
C ASP A 18 -15.05 -3.99 13.29
N ASN A 19 -13.98 -4.80 13.21
CA ASN A 19 -13.35 -5.42 14.38
C ASN A 19 -12.03 -4.75 14.84
N ARG A 20 -11.70 -3.53 14.39
CA ARG A 20 -10.37 -2.92 14.64
C ARG A 20 -10.45 -1.55 15.33
N THR A 21 -9.40 -1.21 16.07
CA THR A 21 -9.38 -0.05 16.99
C THR A 21 -9.19 1.28 16.26
N PRO A 22 -9.66 2.42 16.83
CA PRO A 22 -9.93 3.67 16.11
C PRO A 22 -8.74 4.51 15.62
N ALA A 23 -7.51 3.99 15.59
CA ALA A 23 -6.30 4.76 15.25
C ALA A 23 -5.39 4.06 14.24
N GLU A 24 -5.92 3.06 13.51
CA GLU A 24 -5.11 2.20 12.66
C GLU A 24 -5.15 2.64 11.19
N VAL A 25 -3.95 2.78 10.61
CA VAL A 25 -3.73 2.90 9.17
C VAL A 25 -4.20 1.62 8.50
N PHE A 26 -5.26 1.69 7.69
CA PHE A 26 -5.68 0.52 6.93
C PHE A 26 -4.94 0.48 5.59
N ASN A 27 -4.03 -0.47 5.47
CA ASN A 27 -3.46 -0.83 4.18
C ASN A 27 -4.50 -1.67 3.43
N ALA A 28 -5.30 -0.99 2.63
CA ALA A 28 -6.36 -1.57 1.85
C ALA A 28 -5.79 -2.19 0.57
N GLY A 29 -4.91 -3.19 0.69
CA GLY A 29 -4.29 -3.90 -0.44
C GLY A 29 -5.27 -4.60 -1.40
N THR A 30 -6.57 -4.30 -1.33
CA THR A 30 -7.67 -4.89 -2.12
C THR A 30 -8.59 -3.84 -2.77
N VAL A 31 -8.48 -2.54 -2.46
CA VAL A 31 -9.29 -1.49 -3.14
C VAL A 31 -8.40 -0.54 -3.94
N PRO A 32 -8.27 -0.74 -5.25
CA PRO A 32 -7.64 0.23 -6.14
C PRO A 32 -8.64 1.37 -6.32
N SER A 33 -8.49 2.46 -5.58
CA SER A 33 -9.42 3.59 -5.72
C SER A 33 -8.77 4.96 -5.71
N ASP A 34 -7.48 5.08 -5.36
CA ASP A 34 -6.79 6.37 -5.40
C ASP A 34 -5.25 6.16 -5.38
N ASP A 35 -4.48 7.21 -5.68
CA ASP A 35 -3.02 7.29 -5.44
C ASP A 35 -2.69 8.19 -4.23
N GLN A 36 -3.74 8.65 -3.53
CA GLN A 36 -3.66 9.49 -2.32
C GLN A 36 -4.42 8.87 -1.13
N PRO A 37 -4.05 9.21 0.12
CA PRO A 37 -4.83 8.82 1.29
C PRO A 37 -6.27 9.32 1.21
N TYR A 38 -7.22 8.53 1.71
CA TYR A 38 -8.62 8.96 1.81
C TYR A 38 -9.29 8.44 3.10
N PRO A 39 -10.24 9.21 3.67
CA PRO A 39 -10.96 8.79 4.86
C PRO A 39 -11.97 7.69 4.54
N LEU A 40 -12.04 6.68 5.42
CA LEU A 40 -13.04 5.62 5.42
C LEU A 40 -14.17 5.97 6.40
N ASN A 41 -15.42 5.70 6.02
CA ASN A 41 -16.54 5.81 6.94
C ASN A 41 -16.52 4.59 7.88
N SER A 42 -16.15 4.79 9.15
CA SER A 42 -16.18 3.76 10.18
C SER A 42 -17.08 4.17 11.35
N PRO A 43 -17.88 3.25 11.91
CA PRO A 43 -18.67 3.50 13.12
C PRO A 43 -17.81 3.80 14.37
N HIS A 44 -16.53 3.38 14.36
CA HIS A 44 -15.69 3.35 15.55
C HIS A 44 -14.66 4.49 15.61
N GLY A 45 -14.58 5.36 14.61
CA GLY A 45 -13.65 6.51 14.59
C GLY A 45 -13.17 6.87 13.19
N GLU A 46 -12.23 7.81 13.10
CA GLU A 46 -11.63 8.19 11.82
C GLU A 46 -10.59 7.15 11.39
N LEU A 47 -10.92 6.38 10.36
CA LEU A 47 -9.98 5.48 9.70
C LEU A 47 -9.55 6.08 8.37
N PHE A 48 -8.28 5.90 8.01
CA PHE A 48 -7.72 6.31 6.73
C PHE A 48 -7.23 5.09 5.96
N ALA A 49 -7.54 5.06 4.67
CA ALA A 49 -6.95 4.12 3.74
C ALA A 49 -5.70 4.75 3.12
N LEU A 50 -4.59 4.00 3.12
CA LEU A 50 -3.46 4.29 2.25
C LEU A 50 -3.57 3.37 1.03
N PRO A 51 -3.67 3.92 -0.18
CA PRO A 51 -3.74 3.09 -1.37
C PRO A 51 -2.42 2.36 -1.59
N GLY A 52 -2.52 1.03 -1.69
CA GLY A 52 -1.40 0.16 -2.03
C GLY A 52 -1.64 -0.52 -3.36
N MET A 53 -0.55 -0.75 -4.10
CA MET A 53 -0.59 -1.54 -5.32
C MET A 53 -0.49 -3.02 -4.97
N VAL A 54 -1.59 -3.76 -5.08
CA VAL A 54 -1.64 -5.21 -4.79
C VAL A 54 -0.61 -6.00 -5.62
N GLU A 55 -0.28 -5.51 -6.81
CA GLU A 55 0.72 -6.11 -7.70
C GLU A 55 2.17 -6.00 -7.17
N LEU A 56 2.42 -5.04 -6.27
CA LEU A 56 3.73 -4.79 -5.67
C LEU A 56 3.88 -5.43 -4.28
N ASP A 57 2.82 -6.04 -3.75
CA ASP A 57 2.90 -6.86 -2.55
C ASP A 57 3.77 -8.09 -2.79
N ASP A 58 4.75 -8.32 -1.93
CA ASP A 58 5.76 -9.36 -2.14
C ASP A 58 5.17 -10.78 -2.14
N VAL A 59 4.13 -11.05 -1.35
CA VAL A 59 3.39 -12.32 -1.35
C VAL A 59 2.56 -12.45 -2.62
N VAL A 60 1.87 -11.40 -3.05
CA VAL A 60 1.09 -11.45 -4.28
C VAL A 60 2.00 -11.66 -5.49
N ALA A 61 3.06 -10.87 -5.62
CA ALA A 61 3.98 -10.94 -6.74
C ALA A 61 4.77 -12.25 -6.77
N MET A 62 5.50 -12.56 -5.70
CA MET A 62 6.46 -13.67 -5.72
C MET A 62 5.84 -15.01 -5.32
N TRP A 63 4.97 -15.04 -4.30
CA TRP A 63 4.39 -16.30 -3.81
C TRP A 63 3.20 -16.75 -4.66
N ASN A 64 2.24 -15.86 -4.91
CA ASN A 64 1.04 -16.21 -5.66
C ASN A 64 1.30 -16.23 -7.17
N ARG A 65 1.90 -15.17 -7.71
CA ARG A 65 2.08 -14.99 -9.17
C ARG A 65 3.42 -15.48 -9.70
N ARG A 66 4.29 -15.98 -8.83
CA ARG A 66 5.59 -16.58 -9.20
C ARG A 66 6.51 -15.63 -9.97
N VAL A 67 6.37 -14.33 -9.74
CA VAL A 67 7.31 -13.33 -10.22
C VAL A 67 8.68 -13.61 -9.58
N THR A 68 9.73 -13.62 -10.40
CA THR A 68 11.09 -13.83 -9.89
C THR A 68 11.52 -12.61 -9.06
N VAL A 69 12.39 -12.81 -8.07
CA VAL A 69 12.84 -11.71 -7.20
C VAL A 69 13.48 -10.55 -7.99
N GLY A 70 14.23 -10.87 -9.06
CA GLY A 70 14.80 -9.86 -9.95
C GLY A 70 13.73 -9.05 -10.68
N ARG A 71 12.68 -9.72 -11.20
CA ARG A 71 11.57 -9.02 -11.85
C ARG A 71 10.76 -8.20 -10.85
N ASN A 72 10.55 -8.69 -9.63
CA ASN A 72 9.86 -7.92 -8.58
C ASN A 72 10.61 -6.63 -8.25
N ARG A 73 11.94 -6.67 -8.11
CA ARG A 73 12.77 -5.46 -8.02
C ARG A 73 12.54 -4.52 -9.20
N ASP A 74 12.56 -5.04 -10.43
CA ASP A 74 12.39 -4.20 -11.62
C ASP A 74 10.99 -3.57 -11.65
N MET A 75 9.95 -4.30 -11.25
CA MET A 75 8.58 -3.77 -11.10
C MET A 75 8.53 -2.63 -10.08
N LEU A 76 9.18 -2.79 -8.92
CA LEU A 76 9.25 -1.74 -7.90
C LEU A 76 9.89 -0.45 -8.46
N LYS A 77 11.01 -0.58 -9.18
CA LYS A 77 11.71 0.56 -9.81
C LYS A 77 10.86 1.21 -10.91
N GLU A 78 10.26 0.42 -11.80
CA GLU A 78 9.39 0.89 -12.89
C GLU A 78 8.15 1.64 -12.36
N SER A 79 7.51 1.12 -11.32
CA SER A 79 6.37 1.77 -10.67
C SER A 79 6.78 3.09 -10.01
N PHE A 80 7.92 3.12 -9.31
CA PHE A 80 8.45 4.34 -8.74
C PHE A 80 8.78 5.39 -9.82
N ASP A 81 9.51 5.01 -10.87
CA ASP A 81 9.90 5.93 -11.94
C ASP A 81 8.67 6.55 -12.62
N THR A 82 7.61 5.76 -12.81
CA THR A 82 6.35 6.25 -13.38
C THR A 82 5.68 7.26 -12.45
N LEU A 83 5.55 6.96 -11.16
CA LEU A 83 4.95 7.87 -10.18
C LEU A 83 5.77 9.15 -9.99
N TYR A 84 7.10 9.03 -10.03
CA TYR A 84 8.03 10.16 -9.91
C TYR A 84 7.93 11.11 -11.11
N LEU A 85 7.71 10.59 -12.32
CA LEU A 85 7.54 11.42 -13.52
C LEU A 85 6.15 12.11 -13.58
N ASP A 86 5.13 11.52 -12.97
CA ASP A 86 3.75 12.03 -12.98
C ASP A 86 3.46 13.08 -11.87
N ASP A 87 4.46 13.40 -11.02
CA ASP A 87 4.36 14.32 -9.88
C ASP A 87 4.19 15.81 -10.24
N ALA A 88 3.89 16.13 -11.51
CA ALA A 88 3.88 17.51 -12.02
C ALA A 88 2.85 18.44 -11.34
N GLN A 89 1.89 17.91 -10.57
CA GLN A 89 0.80 18.68 -9.95
C GLN A 89 0.57 18.31 -8.48
N THR A 90 0.79 17.04 -8.07
CA THR A 90 0.46 16.54 -6.73
C THR A 90 1.33 15.34 -6.35
N GLY A 91 1.79 15.30 -5.10
CA GLY A 91 2.52 14.16 -4.54
C GLY A 91 1.80 12.82 -4.78
N ARG A 92 2.55 11.80 -5.21
CA ARG A 92 2.07 10.41 -5.36
C ARG A 92 2.55 9.54 -4.20
N LEU A 93 1.72 8.57 -3.78
CA LEU A 93 2.08 7.60 -2.76
C LEU A 93 2.47 6.25 -3.38
N LEU A 94 3.61 5.70 -2.96
CA LEU A 94 4.00 4.31 -3.23
C LEU A 94 4.05 3.54 -1.92
N VAL A 95 3.10 2.62 -1.72
CA VAL A 95 3.10 1.70 -0.57
C VAL A 95 3.64 0.34 -1.01
N ILE A 96 4.65 -0.16 -0.29
CA ILE A 96 5.28 -1.47 -0.53
C ILE A 96 4.99 -2.37 0.67
N ASN A 97 4.38 -3.53 0.41
CA ASN A 97 4.10 -4.53 1.44
C ASN A 97 5.19 -5.59 1.44
N LEU A 98 5.85 -5.73 2.58
CA LEU A 98 7.00 -6.61 2.75
C LEU A 98 6.78 -7.58 3.89
N HIS A 99 7.06 -8.85 3.65
CA HIS A 99 7.00 -9.92 4.63
C HIS A 99 8.41 -10.47 4.92
N PRO A 100 8.92 -10.38 6.16
CA PRO A 100 10.30 -10.79 6.48
C PRO A 100 10.62 -12.25 6.12
N TRP A 101 9.66 -13.16 6.26
CA TRP A 101 9.85 -14.56 5.91
C TRP A 101 10.07 -14.80 4.41
N LEU A 102 9.62 -13.87 3.56
CA LEU A 102 9.72 -13.97 2.11
C LEU A 102 10.86 -13.09 1.58
N THR A 103 10.81 -11.78 1.82
CA THR A 103 11.79 -10.82 1.27
C THR A 103 13.05 -10.70 2.11
N GLY A 104 12.95 -10.98 3.42
CA GLY A 104 14.11 -10.96 4.33
C GLY A 104 15.07 -12.14 4.18
N GLN A 105 14.82 -13.06 3.25
CA GLN A 105 15.74 -14.17 2.98
C GLN A 105 17.09 -13.64 2.43
N PRO A 106 18.25 -14.22 2.83
CA PRO A 106 19.56 -13.70 2.44
C PRO A 106 19.79 -13.57 0.93
N PHE A 107 19.19 -14.46 0.13
CA PHE A 107 19.31 -14.44 -1.33
C PHE A 107 18.34 -13.46 -2.02
N ARG A 108 17.45 -12.80 -1.26
CA ARG A 108 16.46 -11.83 -1.77
C ARG A 108 16.68 -10.41 -1.26
N THR A 109 17.19 -10.25 -0.04
CA THR A 109 17.33 -8.94 0.60
C THR A 109 18.13 -7.92 -0.25
N GLY A 110 19.16 -8.38 -0.98
CA GLY A 110 19.94 -7.50 -1.86
C GLY A 110 19.15 -6.90 -3.02
N TYR A 111 18.08 -7.56 -3.48
CA TYR A 111 17.19 -7.01 -4.51
C TYR A 111 16.28 -5.93 -3.95
N LEU A 112 15.81 -6.09 -2.70
CA LEU A 112 15.06 -5.05 -2.01
C LEU A 112 15.94 -3.82 -1.76
N ASP A 113 17.17 -4.04 -1.29
CA ASP A 113 18.15 -2.97 -1.06
C ASP A 113 18.43 -2.17 -2.36
N ASP A 114 18.60 -2.86 -3.48
CA ASP A 114 18.77 -2.25 -4.81
C ASP A 114 17.55 -1.42 -5.25
N ALA A 115 16.32 -1.90 -4.99
CA ALA A 115 15.10 -1.14 -5.27
C ALA A 115 14.98 0.11 -4.38
N LEU A 116 15.11 -0.04 -3.06
CA LEU A 116 15.00 1.07 -2.11
C LEU A 116 16.09 2.12 -2.32
N THR A 117 17.32 1.68 -2.61
CA THR A 117 18.43 2.59 -2.95
C THR A 117 18.13 3.40 -4.20
N HIS A 118 17.62 2.78 -5.28
CA HIS A 118 17.21 3.49 -6.50
C HIS A 118 16.19 4.59 -6.22
N MET A 119 15.19 4.30 -5.38
CA MET A 119 14.13 5.26 -5.02
C MET A 119 14.67 6.40 -4.15
N THR A 120 15.36 6.05 -3.07
CA THR A 120 15.78 7.01 -2.03
C THR A 120 16.98 7.88 -2.41
N GLN A 121 17.69 7.55 -3.49
CA GLN A 121 18.73 8.42 -4.06
C GLN A 121 18.18 9.70 -4.71
N ARG A 122 16.88 9.77 -4.96
CA ARG A 122 16.22 10.95 -5.53
C ARG A 122 15.90 11.95 -4.41
N GLY A 123 16.29 13.21 -4.58
CA GLY A 123 16.22 14.23 -3.51
C GLY A 123 14.80 14.64 -3.09
N GLU A 124 13.79 14.31 -3.89
CA GLU A 124 12.38 14.70 -3.67
C GLU A 124 11.55 13.56 -3.07
N VAL A 125 12.17 12.45 -2.67
CA VAL A 125 11.47 11.30 -2.09
C VAL A 125 11.36 11.43 -0.58
N TRP A 126 10.13 11.35 -0.07
CA TRP A 126 9.86 11.30 1.36
C TRP A 126 9.63 9.86 1.83
N ALA A 127 10.62 9.28 2.50
CA ALA A 127 10.45 8.01 3.20
C ALA A 127 9.72 8.25 4.53
N ALA A 128 8.46 7.83 4.59
CA ALA A 128 7.55 8.16 5.68
C ALA A 128 6.87 6.90 6.23
N SER A 129 6.52 6.92 7.52
CA SER A 129 5.60 5.91 8.06
C SER A 129 4.17 6.22 7.63
N GLY A 130 3.29 5.21 7.69
CA GLY A 130 1.87 5.41 7.38
C GLY A 130 1.20 6.47 8.26
N SER A 131 1.61 6.56 9.53
CA SER A 131 1.14 7.61 10.44
C SER A 131 1.62 8.99 10.02
N ASP A 132 2.88 9.15 9.59
CA ASP A 132 3.40 10.45 9.15
C ASP A 132 2.63 10.96 7.93
N ILE A 133 2.30 10.06 7.00
CA ILE A 133 1.51 10.38 5.80
C ILE A 133 0.10 10.84 6.18
N ILE A 134 -0.56 10.15 7.10
CA ILE A 134 -1.90 10.54 7.58
C ILE A 134 -1.85 11.87 8.31
N ASP A 135 -0.88 12.07 9.19
CA ASP A 135 -0.64 13.33 9.90
C ASP A 135 -0.47 14.50 8.92
N TRP A 136 0.32 14.30 7.87
CA TRP A 136 0.50 15.30 6.82
C TRP A 136 -0.79 15.52 6.04
N TYR A 137 -1.50 14.45 5.66
CA TYR A 137 -2.76 14.52 4.94
C TYR A 137 -3.83 15.27 5.73
N GLN A 138 -3.98 15.02 7.02
CA GLN A 138 -4.95 15.73 7.87
C GLN A 138 -4.67 17.24 7.94
N ARG A 139 -3.39 17.64 7.94
CA ARG A 139 -2.97 19.05 7.98
C ARG A 139 -3.07 19.76 6.63
N ASN A 140 -3.02 19.00 5.53
CA ASN A 140 -2.92 19.52 4.16
C ASN A 140 -4.02 18.97 3.23
N ALA A 141 -5.09 18.42 3.80
CA ALA A 141 -6.11 17.73 3.02
C ALA A 141 -6.67 18.67 1.94
N PRO A 142 -6.78 18.22 0.68
CA PRO A 142 -7.44 19.01 -0.34
C PRO A 142 -8.85 19.34 0.14
N VAL A 143 -9.32 20.57 -0.13
CA VAL A 143 -10.67 21.00 0.26
C VAL A 143 -11.69 20.17 -0.54
N VAL A 144 -12.11 19.05 0.03
CA VAL A 144 -13.19 18.23 -0.52
C VAL A 144 -14.49 18.95 -0.18
N ASN A 145 -15.05 19.65 -1.17
CA ASN A 145 -16.34 20.31 -1.04
C ASN A 145 -17.43 19.23 -0.95
N ARG A 146 -17.66 18.71 0.26
CA ARG A 146 -18.72 17.71 0.52
C ARG A 146 -20.06 18.45 0.47
N ALA A 147 -20.84 18.22 -0.58
CA ALA A 147 -22.24 18.61 -0.57
C ALA A 147 -22.95 17.94 0.63
N PRO A 148 -23.79 18.65 1.39
CA PRO A 148 -24.52 18.06 2.49
C PRO A 148 -25.44 16.95 1.96
N ARG A 149 -25.36 15.76 2.56
CA ARG A 149 -26.32 14.67 2.34
C ARG A 149 -27.44 14.76 3.37
#